data_AF-A0A5Y1YVJ4-F1
#
_entry.id   AF-A0A5Y1YVJ4-F1
#
_cell.length_a   1.000
_cell.length_b   1.000
_cell.length_c   1.000
_cell.angle_alpha   90.00
_cell.angle_beta   90.00
_cell.angle_gamma   90.00
#
_symmetry.space_group_name_H-M   'P 1'
#
loop_
_entity.id
_entity.type
_entity.pdbx_description
1 polymer ?
#
loop_
_entity_poly.entity_id
_entity_poly.type
_entity_poly.pdbx_seq_one_letter_code
_entity_poly.pdbx_strand_id
1 'polypeptide(L)'
;MNRFLHYPLHEEAGVEDKLGAGDAPKMYTAEEVQALIEKEVAGLKANQEALLNEKKEAARRAKEAEEERQRAHQEALKAAGKMDEFEKTIRSQYEPVLKEKEERYASLAARILGSERKAVLGSFAGDFITPEAVEILAPFVKTEFEGEDVVTKFMGADGNVVTTDPEQFRKYLREHKAFSHLIKANAASGGGASGNKGGGAAPAFKDMSESERLALYKSNPAEFERQLKALRK
;
A
#
# COMPACT_ATOMS: atom_id res chain seq x y z
N MET A 1 44.15 2.66 -21.70
CA MET A 1 43.99 3.98 -22.34
C MET A 1 43.53 3.75 -23.77
N ASN A 2 42.25 4.03 -24.05
CA ASN A 2 41.61 3.71 -25.33
C ASN A 2 41.92 4.78 -26.38
N ARG A 3 42.35 4.28 -27.55
CA ARG A 3 42.62 5.00 -28.80
C ARG A 3 41.32 5.60 -29.35
N PHE A 4 41.25 6.93 -29.42
CA PHE A 4 40.31 7.64 -30.27
C PHE A 4 40.86 7.64 -31.70
N LEU A 5 40.09 7.09 -32.64
CA LEU A 5 40.35 7.13 -34.07
C LEU A 5 40.06 8.55 -34.59
N HIS A 6 41.11 9.30 -34.92
CA HIS A 6 41.06 10.46 -35.80
C HIS A 6 40.82 9.98 -37.23
N TYR A 7 39.75 10.44 -37.87
CA TYR A 7 39.61 10.36 -39.32
C TYR A 7 40.04 11.70 -39.96
N PRO A 8 40.81 11.66 -41.07
CA PRO A 8 41.49 12.81 -41.63
C PRO A 8 40.57 13.67 -42.50
N LEU A 9 40.66 14.99 -42.31
CA LEU A 9 40.18 16.00 -43.25
C LEU A 9 41.07 15.97 -44.50
N HIS A 10 40.49 15.64 -45.65
CA HIS A 10 41.13 15.79 -46.95
C HIS A 10 41.15 17.27 -47.34
N GLU A 11 42.36 17.80 -47.54
CA GLU A 11 42.62 19.04 -48.29
C GLU A 11 42.50 18.75 -49.79
N GLU A 12 41.72 19.55 -50.52
CA GLU A 12 42.04 19.93 -51.89
C GLU A 12 41.78 21.43 -52.06
N ALA A 13 42.85 22.16 -52.33
CA ALA A 13 42.82 23.57 -52.72
C ALA A 13 42.86 23.66 -54.25
N GLY A 14 41.99 24.48 -54.86
CA GLY A 14 42.19 24.86 -56.25
C GLY A 14 41.01 25.48 -57.00
N VAL A 15 41.02 26.82 -57.03
CA VAL A 15 40.58 27.72 -58.13
C VAL A 15 39.15 28.29 -58.09
N GLU A 16 39.16 29.61 -58.18
CA GLU A 16 38.12 30.65 -58.05
C GLU A 16 36.91 30.48 -58.98
N ASP A 17 35.70 30.86 -58.52
CA ASP A 17 35.00 32.09 -58.94
C ASP A 17 33.56 32.15 -58.35
N LYS A 18 33.13 33.39 -58.03
CA LYS A 18 31.75 33.89 -57.81
C LYS A 18 31.07 33.81 -56.43
N LEU A 19 31.16 34.96 -55.74
CA LEU A 19 30.04 35.80 -55.29
C LEU A 19 28.89 35.16 -54.46
N GLY A 20 28.97 35.38 -53.14
CA GLY A 20 27.91 36.01 -52.35
C GLY A 20 26.59 35.25 -52.13
N ALA A 21 26.47 34.61 -50.96
CA ALA A 21 25.25 34.59 -50.14
C ALA A 21 25.57 33.91 -48.79
N GLY A 22 25.89 34.71 -47.77
CA GLY A 22 25.83 34.21 -46.40
C GLY A 22 24.38 33.93 -46.05
N ASP A 23 24.03 32.67 -45.78
CA ASP A 23 22.70 32.28 -45.30
C ASP A 23 22.46 33.01 -43.97
N ALA A 24 21.52 33.96 -43.98
CA ALA A 24 21.16 34.71 -42.78
C ALA A 24 20.57 33.74 -41.73
N PRO A 25 20.81 33.94 -40.42
CA PRO A 25 20.23 33.09 -39.41
C PRO A 25 18.70 33.07 -39.53
N LYS A 26 18.12 31.90 -39.79
CA LYS A 26 16.66 31.71 -39.80
C LYS A 26 16.11 31.99 -38.41
N MET A 27 15.42 33.13 -38.29
CA MET A 27 14.70 33.50 -37.07
C MET A 27 13.32 32.84 -37.13
N TYR A 28 13.12 31.81 -36.33
CA TYR A 28 11.82 31.15 -36.21
C TYR A 28 10.91 31.97 -35.29
N THR A 29 9.65 32.13 -35.68
CA THR A 29 8.61 32.66 -34.79
C THR A 29 8.31 31.66 -33.68
N ALA A 30 7.76 32.13 -32.55
CA ALA A 30 7.43 31.26 -31.41
C ALA A 30 6.49 30.11 -31.81
N GLU A 31 5.57 30.36 -32.75
CA GLU A 31 4.63 29.36 -33.28
C GLU A 31 5.33 28.32 -34.16
N GLU A 32 6.30 28.73 -34.99
CA GLU A 32 7.10 27.81 -35.81
C GLU A 32 8.03 26.94 -34.96
N VAL A 33 8.64 27.50 -33.90
CA VAL A 33 9.42 26.73 -32.93
C VAL A 33 8.54 25.70 -32.23
N GLN A 34 7.35 26.10 -31.79
CA GLN A 34 6.41 25.20 -31.14
C GLN A 34 5.95 24.06 -32.07
N ALA A 35 5.62 24.37 -33.33
CA ALA A 35 5.26 23.37 -34.33
C ALA A 35 6.40 22.39 -34.64
N LEU A 36 7.66 22.88 -34.67
CA LEU A 36 8.84 22.02 -34.82
C LEU A 36 9.03 21.11 -33.61
N ILE A 37 8.90 21.64 -32.39
CA ILE A 37 8.98 20.85 -31.16
C ILE A 37 7.90 19.76 -31.15
N GLU A 38 6.66 20.07 -31.49
CA GLU A 38 5.58 19.10 -31.52
C GLU A 38 5.81 18.00 -32.56
N LYS A 39 6.32 18.37 -33.74
CA LYS A 39 6.70 17.41 -34.80
C LYS A 39 7.85 16.49 -34.36
N GLU A 40 8.90 17.04 -33.75
CA GLU A 40 10.03 16.27 -33.23
C GLU A 40 9.60 15.37 -32.06
N VAL A 41 8.77 15.86 -31.14
CA VAL A 41 8.22 15.07 -30.03
C VAL A 41 7.33 13.94 -30.55
N ALA A 42 6.51 14.19 -31.58
CA ALA A 42 5.72 13.15 -32.22
C ALA A 42 6.60 12.10 -32.90
N GLY A 43 7.65 12.52 -33.62
CA GLY A 43 8.62 11.61 -34.24
C GLY A 43 9.39 10.77 -33.21
N LEU A 44 9.82 11.39 -32.11
CA LEU A 44 10.49 10.70 -31.00
C LEU A 44 9.58 9.68 -30.32
N LYS A 45 8.30 10.01 -30.10
CA LYS A 45 7.31 9.06 -29.56
C LYS A 45 7.07 7.89 -30.51
N ALA A 46 6.89 8.15 -31.80
CA ALA A 46 6.71 7.11 -32.81
C ALA A 46 7.93 6.17 -32.89
N ASN A 47 9.14 6.73 -32.87
CA ASN A 47 10.38 5.95 -32.84
C ASN A 47 10.53 5.15 -31.55
N GLN A 48 10.17 5.73 -30.40
CA GLN A 48 10.18 5.03 -29.12
C GLN A 48 9.21 3.85 -29.11
N GLU A 49 7.98 4.02 -29.62
CA GLU A 49 7.00 2.95 -29.74
C GLU A 49 7.46 1.85 -30.69
N ALA A 50 8.02 2.23 -31.85
CA ALA A 50 8.59 1.28 -32.80
C ALA A 50 9.73 0.46 -32.18
N LEU A 51 10.68 1.11 -31.49
CA LEU A 51 11.79 0.45 -30.80
C LEU A 51 11.31 -0.44 -29.65
N LEU A 52 10.29 -0.03 -28.89
CA LEU A 52 9.71 -0.86 -27.84
C LEU A 52 9.03 -2.11 -28.41
N ASN A 53 8.30 -1.97 -29.52
CA ASN A 53 7.66 -3.09 -30.19
C ASN A 53 8.69 -4.04 -30.81
N GLU A 54 9.72 -3.52 -31.47
CA GLU A 54 10.80 -4.33 -32.01
C GLU A 54 11.54 -5.08 -30.89
N LYS A 55 11.84 -4.41 -29.77
CA LYS A 55 12.48 -5.04 -28.61
C LYS A 55 11.61 -6.15 -28.01
N LYS A 56 10.29 -5.94 -27.91
CA LYS A 56 9.35 -6.98 -27.45
C LYS A 56 9.34 -8.17 -28.39
N GLU A 57 9.26 -7.94 -29.69
CA GLU A 57 9.27 -9.00 -30.70
C GLU A 57 10.60 -9.75 -30.76
N ALA A 58 11.73 -9.04 -30.61
CA ALA A 58 13.05 -9.66 -30.51
C ALA A 58 13.18 -10.50 -29.24
N ALA A 59 12.70 -9.99 -28.09
CA ALA A 59 12.69 -10.74 -26.84
C ALA A 59 11.77 -11.97 -26.91
N ARG A 60 10.62 -11.86 -27.58
CA ARG A 60 9.69 -12.98 -27.81
C ARG A 60 10.34 -14.06 -28.68
N ARG A 61 10.91 -13.68 -29.83
CA ARG A 61 11.63 -14.60 -30.71
C ARG A 61 12.83 -15.26 -30.04
N ALA A 62 13.58 -14.52 -29.22
CA ALA A 62 14.69 -15.09 -28.45
C ALA A 62 14.22 -16.15 -27.45
N LYS A 63 13.10 -15.91 -26.76
CA LYS A 63 12.48 -16.89 -25.86
C LYS A 63 11.97 -18.11 -26.60
N GLU A 64 11.24 -17.92 -27.70
CA GLU A 64 10.72 -19.02 -28.53
C GLU A 64 11.87 -19.91 -29.06
N ALA A 65 12.96 -19.30 -29.55
CA ALA A 65 14.14 -20.03 -30.02
C ALA A 65 14.93 -20.74 -28.90
N GLU A 66 14.90 -20.21 -27.68
CA GLU A 66 15.49 -20.87 -26.52
C GLU A 66 14.64 -22.06 -26.06
N GLU A 67 13.31 -21.91 -26.00
CA GLU A 67 12.38 -22.98 -25.68
C GLU A 67 12.41 -24.11 -26.72
N GLU A 68 12.57 -23.79 -28.00
CA GLU A 68 12.68 -24.78 -29.07
C GLU A 68 13.99 -25.55 -28.98
N ARG A 69 15.12 -24.86 -28.73
CA ARG A 69 16.41 -25.51 -28.47
C ARG A 69 16.36 -26.41 -27.24
N GLN A 70 15.69 -25.98 -26.18
CA GLN A 70 15.51 -26.77 -24.96
C GLN A 70 14.64 -28.00 -25.21
N ARG A 71 13.53 -27.87 -25.94
CA ARG A 71 12.66 -28.99 -26.33
C ARG A 71 13.41 -30.01 -27.19
N ALA A 72 14.12 -29.55 -28.21
CA ALA A 72 14.91 -30.43 -29.07
C ALA A 72 16.02 -31.16 -28.28
N HIS A 73 16.67 -30.48 -27.35
CA HIS A 73 17.67 -31.10 -26.47
C HIS A 73 17.04 -32.16 -25.54
N GLN A 74 15.88 -31.86 -24.95
CA GLN A 74 15.12 -32.78 -24.12
C GLN A 74 14.64 -34.02 -24.89
N GLU A 75 14.12 -33.84 -26.10
CA GLU A 75 13.70 -34.95 -26.97
C GLU A 75 14.88 -35.82 -27.39
N ALA A 76 16.04 -35.22 -27.68
CA ALA A 76 17.26 -35.96 -27.98
C ALA A 76 17.76 -36.78 -26.79
N LEU A 77 17.73 -36.23 -25.57
CA LEU A 77 18.09 -36.96 -24.34
C LEU A 77 17.13 -38.12 -24.07
N LYS A 78 15.83 -37.90 -24.28
CA LYS A 78 14.79 -38.92 -24.14
C LYS A 78 14.97 -40.04 -25.17
N ALA A 79 15.21 -39.69 -26.44
CA ALA A 79 15.46 -40.65 -27.51
C ALA A 79 16.77 -41.45 -27.31
N ALA A 80 17.79 -40.82 -26.71
CA ALA A 80 19.07 -41.45 -26.38
C ALA A 80 19.03 -42.30 -25.10
N GLY A 81 17.88 -42.40 -24.41
CA GLY A 81 17.73 -43.19 -23.17
C GLY A 81 18.50 -42.62 -21.98
N LYS A 82 18.96 -41.37 -22.05
CA LYS A 82 19.75 -40.72 -21.00
C LYS A 82 18.87 -40.06 -19.93
N MET A 83 18.11 -40.87 -19.20
CA MET A 83 17.11 -40.37 -18.24
C MET A 83 17.73 -39.50 -17.13
N ASP A 84 18.92 -39.85 -16.63
CA ASP A 84 19.60 -39.06 -15.59
C ASP A 84 20.00 -37.65 -16.04
N GLU A 85 20.45 -37.50 -17.29
CA GLU A 85 20.76 -36.18 -17.86
C GLU A 85 19.49 -35.37 -18.10
N PHE A 86 18.42 -36.03 -18.55
CA PHE A 86 17.10 -35.40 -18.71
C PHE A 86 16.54 -34.87 -17.39
N GLU A 87 16.55 -35.67 -16.32
CA GLU A 87 16.07 -35.25 -15.00
C GLU A 87 16.88 -34.08 -14.43
N LYS A 88 18.21 -34.08 -14.61
CA LYS A 88 19.07 -32.96 -14.21
C LYS A 88 18.72 -31.68 -14.96
N THR A 89 18.52 -31.76 -16.27
CA THR A 89 18.13 -30.59 -17.08
C THR A 89 16.78 -30.03 -16.60
N ILE A 90 15.80 -30.89 -16.33
CA ILE A 90 14.51 -30.46 -15.79
C ILE A 90 14.67 -29.80 -14.41
N ARG A 91 15.36 -30.42 -13.45
CA ARG A 91 15.60 -29.80 -12.13
C ARG A 91 16.29 -28.44 -12.24
N SER A 92 17.35 -28.35 -13.04
CA SER A 92 18.09 -27.10 -13.23
C SER A 92 17.23 -25.98 -13.83
N GLN A 93 16.18 -26.31 -14.59
CA GLN A 93 15.24 -25.32 -15.12
C GLN A 93 14.22 -24.87 -14.06
N TYR A 94 13.75 -25.79 -13.21
CA TYR A 94 12.71 -25.48 -12.22
C TYR A 94 13.25 -24.85 -10.95
N GLU A 95 14.46 -25.19 -10.49
CA GLU A 95 15.08 -24.60 -9.30
C GLU A 95 15.11 -23.06 -9.30
N PRO A 96 15.61 -22.36 -10.35
CA PRO A 96 15.62 -20.90 -10.37
C PRO A 96 14.21 -20.32 -10.41
N VAL A 97 13.27 -20.97 -11.10
CA VAL A 97 11.87 -20.52 -11.18
C VAL A 97 11.19 -20.67 -9.82
N LEU A 98 11.38 -21.79 -9.13
CA LEU A 98 10.86 -22.00 -7.78
C LEU A 98 11.42 -20.95 -6.82
N LYS A 99 12.73 -20.71 -6.87
CA LYS A 99 13.38 -19.68 -6.05
C LYS A 99 12.82 -18.28 -6.34
N GLU A 100 12.66 -17.91 -7.61
CA GLU A 100 12.05 -16.62 -7.98
C GLU A 100 10.62 -16.51 -7.46
N LYS A 101 9.82 -17.59 -7.57
CA LYS A 101 8.45 -17.62 -7.07
C LYS A 101 8.42 -17.48 -5.55
N GLU A 102 9.25 -18.23 -4.83
CA GLU A 102 9.38 -18.14 -3.36
C GLU A 102 9.77 -16.73 -2.92
N GLU A 103 10.75 -16.11 -3.57
CA GLU A 103 11.17 -14.73 -3.27
C GLU A 103 10.02 -13.73 -3.53
N ARG A 104 9.30 -13.88 -4.65
CA ARG A 104 8.13 -13.05 -4.95
C ARG A 104 7.00 -13.27 -3.95
N TYR A 105 6.70 -14.51 -3.59
CA TYR A 105 5.68 -14.85 -2.60
C TYR A 105 6.03 -14.27 -1.23
N ALA A 106 7.28 -14.43 -0.78
CA ALA A 106 7.76 -13.87 0.48
C ALA A 106 7.66 -12.34 0.49
N SER A 107 8.03 -11.68 -0.61
CA SER A 107 7.91 -10.22 -0.77
C SER A 107 6.46 -9.74 -0.71
N LEU A 108 5.55 -10.41 -1.43
CA LEU A 108 4.11 -10.10 -1.41
C LEU A 108 3.50 -10.36 -0.04
N ALA A 109 3.82 -11.50 0.59
CA ALA A 109 3.38 -11.84 1.93
C ALA A 109 3.82 -10.76 2.94
N ALA A 110 5.10 -10.38 2.94
CA ALA A 110 5.61 -9.33 3.81
C ALA A 110 4.91 -7.98 3.58
N ARG A 111 4.60 -7.65 2.32
CA ARG A 111 3.86 -6.43 1.97
C ARG A 111 2.43 -6.45 2.51
N ILE A 112 1.71 -7.56 2.33
CA ILE A 112 0.31 -7.72 2.79
C ILE A 112 0.25 -7.67 4.32
N LEU A 113 1.07 -8.47 5.00
CA LEU A 113 1.12 -8.49 6.46
C LEU A 113 1.54 -7.13 7.03
N GLY A 114 2.49 -6.45 6.37
CA GLY A 114 2.93 -5.11 6.73
C GLY A 114 1.84 -4.05 6.53
N SER A 115 1.06 -4.12 5.45
CA SER A 115 -0.07 -3.21 5.24
C SER A 115 -1.18 -3.44 6.25
N GLU A 116 -1.51 -4.69 6.56
CA GLU A 116 -2.53 -5.03 7.54
C GLU A 116 -2.13 -4.52 8.93
N ARG A 117 -0.88 -4.78 9.35
CA ARG A 117 -0.35 -4.26 10.62
C ARG A 117 -0.48 -2.75 10.70
N LYS A 118 -0.13 -2.03 9.63
CA LYS A 118 -0.23 -0.55 9.58
C LYS A 118 -1.68 -0.08 9.65
N ALA A 119 -2.60 -0.74 8.94
CA ALA A 119 -4.03 -0.42 8.98
C ALA A 119 -4.60 -0.61 10.40
N VAL A 120 -4.28 -1.74 11.02
CA VAL A 120 -4.65 -2.04 12.41
C VAL A 120 -4.09 -0.98 13.36
N LEU A 121 -2.80 -0.67 13.30
CA LEU A 121 -2.20 0.39 14.14
C LEU A 121 -2.88 1.74 13.92
N GLY A 122 -3.11 2.14 12.67
CA GLY A 122 -3.82 3.37 12.33
C GLY A 122 -5.23 3.44 12.96
N SER A 123 -5.91 2.31 13.10
CA SER A 123 -7.23 2.24 13.75
C SER A 123 -7.21 2.56 15.25
N PHE A 124 -6.05 2.46 15.92
CA PHE A 124 -5.87 2.83 17.32
C PHE A 124 -5.37 4.27 17.50
N ALA A 125 -4.90 4.95 16.45
CA ALA A 125 -4.30 6.29 16.58
C ALA A 125 -5.25 7.31 17.23
N GLY A 126 -6.55 7.19 16.95
CA GLY A 126 -7.58 8.02 17.57
C GLY A 126 -7.73 7.84 19.08
N ASP A 127 -7.39 6.66 19.60
CA ASP A 127 -7.52 6.29 21.01
C ASP A 127 -6.42 6.91 21.88
N PHE A 128 -5.28 7.27 21.30
CA PHE A 128 -4.15 7.88 22.03
C PHE A 128 -4.31 9.38 22.19
N ILE A 129 -3.79 9.92 23.30
CA ILE A 129 -3.74 11.37 23.56
C ILE A 129 -2.96 12.08 22.45
N THR A 130 -1.81 11.50 22.11
CA THR A 130 -0.95 11.89 20.99
C THR A 130 -1.02 10.78 19.93
N PRO A 131 -1.61 11.03 18.75
CA PRO A 131 -1.80 9.99 17.72
C PRO A 131 -0.51 9.27 17.32
N GLU A 132 0.62 9.96 17.32
CA GLU A 132 1.94 9.44 16.98
C GLU A 132 2.45 8.39 17.99
N ALA A 133 1.91 8.38 19.22
CA ALA A 133 2.28 7.41 20.23
C ALA A 133 1.78 5.99 19.92
N VAL A 134 0.90 5.83 18.92
CA VAL A 134 0.38 4.52 18.49
C VAL A 134 1.49 3.60 17.97
N GLU A 135 2.59 4.15 17.46
CA GLU A 135 3.75 3.37 17.00
C GLU A 135 4.39 2.54 18.13
N ILE A 136 4.20 2.93 19.40
CA ILE A 136 4.61 2.14 20.56
C ILE A 136 3.89 0.77 20.60
N LEU A 137 2.73 0.65 19.95
CA LEU A 137 1.99 -0.61 19.83
C LEU A 137 2.55 -1.56 18.77
N ALA A 138 3.43 -1.11 17.87
CA ALA A 138 3.97 -1.93 16.79
C ALA A 138 4.52 -3.32 17.21
N PRO A 139 5.30 -3.47 18.30
CA PRO A 139 5.75 -4.78 18.76
C PRO A 139 4.63 -5.67 19.33
N PHE A 140 3.49 -5.09 19.69
CA PHE A 140 2.34 -5.79 20.27
C PHE A 140 1.28 -6.19 19.22
N VAL A 141 1.45 -5.80 17.96
CA VAL A 141 0.54 -6.17 16.87
C VAL A 141 1.27 -7.12 15.92
N LYS A 142 0.88 -8.39 15.90
CA LYS A 142 1.38 -9.39 14.94
C LYS A 142 0.31 -9.72 13.92
N THR A 143 0.72 -9.75 12.66
CA THR A 143 -0.13 -10.19 11.54
C THR A 143 0.53 -11.42 10.93
N GLU A 144 -0.27 -12.43 10.67
CA GLU A 144 0.17 -13.67 10.03
C GLU A 144 -0.96 -14.25 9.17
N PHE A 145 -0.59 -15.14 8.24
CA PHE A 145 -1.57 -15.87 7.46
C PHE A 145 -2.01 -17.10 8.24
N GLU A 146 -3.32 -17.25 8.44
CA GLU A 146 -3.93 -18.50 8.87
C GLU A 146 -4.76 -19.04 7.69
N GLY A 147 -4.14 -19.91 6.89
CA GLY A 147 -4.72 -20.34 5.62
C GLY A 147 -4.65 -19.22 4.57
N GLU A 148 -5.79 -18.85 3.99
CA GLU A 148 -5.92 -17.78 3.01
C GLU A 148 -6.17 -16.40 3.65
N ASP A 149 -6.57 -16.38 4.93
CA ASP A 149 -6.93 -15.17 5.65
C ASP A 149 -5.74 -14.58 6.42
N VAL A 150 -5.73 -13.26 6.56
CA VAL A 150 -4.79 -12.56 7.44
C VAL A 150 -5.42 -12.41 8.82
N VAL A 151 -4.76 -12.96 9.84
CA VAL A 151 -5.20 -12.85 11.23
C VAL A 151 -4.26 -11.92 11.98
N THR A 152 -4.86 -11.02 12.75
CA THR A 152 -4.14 -10.13 13.65
C THR A 152 -4.20 -10.66 15.08
N LYS A 153 -3.03 -10.82 15.69
CA LYS A 153 -2.83 -11.23 17.08
C LYS A 153 -2.28 -10.06 17.87
N PHE A 154 -2.97 -9.70 18.93
CA PHE A 154 -2.54 -8.68 19.86
C PHE A 154 -1.80 -9.32 21.04
N MET A 155 -0.59 -8.84 21.30
CA MET A 155 0.31 -9.39 22.29
C MET A 155 0.34 -8.56 23.56
N GLY A 156 0.53 -9.24 24.68
CA GLY A 156 0.77 -8.64 25.98
C GLY A 156 2.23 -8.25 26.18
N ALA A 157 2.51 -7.56 27.29
CA ALA A 157 3.86 -7.21 27.71
C ALA A 157 4.74 -8.43 28.04
N ASP A 158 4.10 -9.56 28.32
CA ASP A 158 4.71 -10.86 28.58
C ASP A 158 5.08 -11.64 27.30
N GLY A 159 4.69 -11.14 26.12
CA GLY A 159 4.92 -11.82 24.85
C GLY A 159 3.90 -12.91 24.54
N ASN A 160 2.81 -13.03 25.30
CA ASN A 160 1.71 -13.94 24.99
C ASN A 160 0.62 -13.24 24.17
N VAL A 161 -0.15 -14.02 23.41
CA VAL A 161 -1.34 -13.49 22.72
C VAL A 161 -2.41 -13.22 23.76
N VAL A 162 -2.84 -11.96 23.85
CA VAL A 162 -3.92 -11.53 24.75
C VAL A 162 -5.27 -11.73 24.08
N THR A 163 -5.39 -11.37 22.80
CA THR A 163 -6.63 -11.49 22.03
C THR A 163 -6.36 -11.32 20.53
N THR A 164 -7.32 -11.73 19.70
CA THR A 164 -7.39 -11.41 18.26
C THR A 164 -8.46 -10.36 17.95
N ASP A 165 -9.21 -9.93 18.96
CA ASP A 165 -10.27 -8.93 18.84
C ASP A 165 -9.73 -7.52 19.17
N PRO A 166 -9.79 -6.57 18.21
CA PRO A 166 -9.34 -5.20 18.43
C PRO A 166 -10.02 -4.51 19.62
N GLU A 167 -11.30 -4.77 19.88
CA GLU A 167 -12.03 -4.12 20.99
C GLU A 167 -11.58 -4.62 22.36
N GLN A 168 -11.31 -5.93 22.46
CA GLN A 168 -10.72 -6.51 23.67
C GLN A 168 -9.32 -5.97 23.90
N PHE A 169 -8.54 -5.73 22.83
CA PHE A 169 -7.24 -5.10 22.96
C PHE A 169 -7.33 -3.63 23.42
N ARG A 170 -8.31 -2.85 22.93
CA ARG A 170 -8.58 -1.49 23.45
C ARG A 170 -8.84 -1.50 24.94
N LYS A 171 -9.64 -2.46 25.42
CA LYS A 171 -9.90 -2.64 26.86
C LYS A 171 -8.62 -2.97 27.63
N TYR A 172 -7.83 -3.91 27.13
CA TYR A 172 -6.53 -4.26 27.70
C TYR A 172 -5.62 -3.04 27.85
N LEU A 173 -5.48 -2.21 26.81
CA LEU A 173 -4.63 -1.01 26.84
C LEU A 173 -5.08 0.01 27.91
N ARG A 174 -6.40 0.15 28.12
CA ARG A 174 -6.97 1.04 29.14
C ARG A 174 -6.74 0.55 30.57
N GLU A 175 -6.68 -0.76 30.77
CA GLU A 175 -6.48 -1.38 32.10
C GLU A 175 -4.98 -1.56 32.41
N HIS A 176 -4.13 -1.62 31.39
CA HIS A 176 -2.71 -1.89 31.54
C HIS A 176 -1.95 -0.65 32.05
N LYS A 177 -1.22 -0.82 33.16
CA LYS A 177 -0.49 0.27 33.85
C LYS A 177 0.44 1.09 32.95
N ALA A 178 1.08 0.45 31.96
CA ALA A 178 2.02 1.12 31.07
C ALA A 178 1.36 1.92 29.93
N PHE A 179 0.12 1.58 29.55
CA PHE A 179 -0.54 2.16 28.38
C PHE A 179 -1.68 3.10 28.76
N SER A 180 -2.36 2.85 29.90
CA SER A 180 -3.56 3.57 30.31
C SER A 180 -3.39 5.09 30.38
N HIS A 181 -2.17 5.57 30.64
CA HIS A 181 -1.83 6.99 30.77
C HIS A 181 -1.62 7.68 29.41
N LEU A 182 -1.45 6.88 28.34
CA LEU A 182 -1.27 7.35 26.97
C LEU A 182 -2.59 7.33 26.18
N ILE A 183 -3.59 6.60 26.67
CA ILE A 183 -4.92 6.49 26.06
C ILE A 183 -5.79 7.65 26.55
N LYS A 184 -6.56 8.25 25.64
CA LYS A 184 -7.54 9.27 25.99
C LYS A 184 -8.53 8.70 26.99
N ALA A 185 -8.78 9.44 28.07
CA ALA A 185 -9.94 9.18 28.90
C ALA A 185 -11.17 9.27 28.00
N ASN A 186 -11.99 8.22 28.00
CA ASN A 186 -13.18 8.16 27.17
C ASN A 186 -14.02 9.43 27.44
N ALA A 187 -14.21 10.28 26.43
CA ALA A 187 -15.10 11.44 26.52
C ALA A 187 -16.58 11.03 26.72
N ALA A 188 -16.86 9.74 26.87
CA ALA A 188 -18.18 9.19 27.20
C ALA A 188 -18.37 8.82 28.69
N SER A 189 -17.42 9.10 29.60
CA SER A 189 -17.64 8.89 31.05
C SER A 189 -17.03 9.98 31.94
N GLY A 190 -16.76 11.16 31.37
CA GLY A 190 -16.38 12.36 32.13
C GLY A 190 -17.61 13.09 32.67
N GLY A 191 -18.35 12.48 33.59
CA GLY A 191 -19.30 13.20 34.44
C GLY A 191 -18.54 14.08 35.43
N GLY A 192 -18.04 15.22 34.98
CA GLY A 192 -17.19 16.10 35.78
C GLY A 192 -17.24 17.54 35.29
N ALA A 193 -18.18 18.29 35.86
CA ALA A 193 -18.16 19.76 35.98
C ALA A 193 -18.09 20.57 34.67
N SER A 194 -19.20 20.58 33.90
CA SER A 194 -19.58 21.80 33.20
C SER A 194 -20.51 22.58 34.11
N GLY A 195 -20.01 23.70 34.65
CA GLY A 195 -20.76 24.60 35.50
C GLY A 195 -21.88 25.30 34.72
N ASN A 196 -23.01 24.63 34.53
CA ASN A 196 -24.23 25.27 34.06
C ASN A 196 -25.05 25.74 35.25
N LYS A 197 -24.95 27.05 35.53
CA LYS A 197 -26.04 27.82 36.13
C LYS A 197 -27.25 27.73 35.19
N GLY A 198 -28.16 26.82 35.49
CA GLY A 198 -29.41 26.65 34.74
C GLY A 198 -30.42 25.90 35.59
N GLY A 199 -30.99 26.58 36.57
CA GLY A 199 -32.15 26.08 37.30
C GLY A 199 -33.34 26.00 36.35
N GLY A 200 -33.70 24.78 35.95
CA GLY A 200 -34.96 24.45 35.31
C GLY A 200 -35.41 23.11 35.87
N ALA A 201 -36.29 23.13 36.88
CA ALA A 201 -36.83 21.92 37.47
C ALA A 201 -37.53 21.10 36.38
N ALA A 202 -37.17 19.82 36.24
CA ALA A 202 -37.96 18.88 35.46
C ALA A 202 -39.39 18.84 36.07
N PRO A 203 -40.44 18.80 35.24
CA PRO A 203 -41.81 18.75 35.74
C PRO A 203 -41.99 17.55 36.67
N ALA A 204 -42.69 17.75 37.79
CA ALA A 204 -42.95 16.68 38.73
C ALA A 204 -43.73 15.56 38.01
N PHE A 205 -43.51 14.30 38.38
CA PHE A 205 -44.15 13.13 37.74
C PHE A 205 -45.68 13.23 37.58
N LYS A 206 -46.35 13.93 38.52
CA LYS A 206 -47.79 14.23 38.48
C LYS A 206 -48.21 15.12 37.31
N ASP A 207 -47.31 15.96 36.81
CA ASP A 207 -47.53 16.95 35.76
C ASP A 207 -47.02 16.44 34.39
N MET A 208 -46.39 15.27 34.34
CA MET A 208 -46.01 14.62 33.08
C MET A 208 -47.23 14.05 32.35
N SER A 209 -47.26 14.26 31.05
CA SER A 209 -48.22 13.64 30.12
C SER A 209 -47.99 12.12 30.02
N GLU A 210 -48.99 11.39 29.51
CA GLU A 210 -48.88 9.93 29.35
C GLU A 210 -47.74 9.52 28.40
N SER A 211 -47.47 10.32 27.36
CA SER A 211 -46.37 10.09 26.43
C SER A 211 -44.99 10.24 27.10
N GLU A 212 -44.82 11.25 27.95
CA GLU A 212 -43.58 11.48 28.70
C GLU A 212 -43.34 10.38 29.75
N ARG A 213 -44.40 9.92 30.41
CA ARG A 213 -44.35 8.79 31.33
C ARG A 213 -43.95 7.49 30.62
N LEU A 214 -44.48 7.25 29.42
CA LEU A 214 -44.14 6.08 28.63
C LEU A 214 -42.69 6.13 28.12
N ALA A 215 -42.22 7.32 27.73
CA ALA A 215 -40.83 7.55 27.35
C ALA A 215 -39.89 7.35 28.54
N LEU A 216 -40.26 7.80 29.75
CA LEU A 216 -39.49 7.58 30.97
C LEU A 216 -39.44 6.10 31.34
N TYR A 217 -40.55 5.37 31.24
CA TYR A 217 -40.58 3.92 31.47
C TYR A 217 -39.69 3.15 30.48
N LYS A 218 -39.72 3.52 29.19
CA LYS A 218 -38.90 2.87 28.15
C LYS A 218 -37.41 3.18 28.26
N SER A 219 -37.06 4.40 28.64
CA SER A 219 -35.67 4.86 28.70
C SER A 219 -35.01 4.60 30.06
N ASN A 220 -35.78 4.66 31.15
CA ASN A 220 -35.28 4.47 32.51
C ASN A 220 -36.39 3.95 33.45
N PRO A 221 -36.66 2.63 33.43
CA PRO A 221 -37.73 2.03 34.23
C PRO A 221 -37.52 2.17 35.75
N ALA A 222 -36.27 2.23 36.22
CA ALA A 222 -35.97 2.38 37.64
C ALA A 222 -36.33 3.78 38.19
N GLU A 223 -36.07 4.85 37.42
CA GLU A 223 -36.49 6.20 37.80
C GLU A 223 -38.01 6.37 37.68
N PHE A 224 -38.65 5.73 36.71
CA PHE A 224 -40.11 5.68 36.62
C PHE A 224 -40.76 5.10 37.88
N GLU A 225 -40.28 3.93 38.34
CA GLU A 225 -40.81 3.29 39.55
C GLU A 225 -40.54 4.10 40.82
N ARG A 226 -39.36 4.73 40.92
CA ARG A 226 -39.00 5.60 42.04
C ARG A 226 -39.95 6.80 42.13
N GLN A 227 -40.24 7.45 41.00
CA GLN A 227 -41.14 8.60 40.95
C GLN A 227 -42.60 8.19 41.19
N LEU A 228 -43.03 7.03 40.68
CA LEU A 228 -44.35 6.47 40.97
C LEU A 228 -44.53 6.14 42.46
N LYS A 229 -43.51 5.57 43.10
CA LYS A 229 -43.51 5.26 44.54
C LYS A 229 -43.50 6.52 45.40
N ALA A 230 -42.80 7.57 44.97
CA ALA A 230 -42.81 8.86 45.64
C ALA A 230 -44.17 9.57 45.57
N LEU A 231 -44.98 9.31 44.53
CA LEU A 231 -46.34 9.84 44.42
C LEU A 231 -47.37 9.11 45.30
N ARG A 232 -47.12 7.83 45.63
CA ARG A 232 -48.02 6.98 46.43
C ARG A 232 -47.81 7.11 47.94
N LYS A 233 -46.91 7.99 48.40
CA LYS A 233 -46.57 8.21 49.80
C LYS A 233 -47.01 9.60 50.23
#